data_AF-A0A7W1V1P3-F1
#
_entry.id   AF-A0A7W1V1P3-F1
#
_cell.length_a   1.000
_cell.length_b   1.000
_cell.length_c   1.000
_cell.angle_alpha   90.00
_cell.angle_beta   90.00
_cell.angle_gamma   90.00
#
_symmetry.space_group_name_H-M   'P 1'
#
loop_
_entity.id
_entity.type
_entity.pdbx_description
1 polymer ?
#
loop_
_entity_poly.entity_id
_entity_poly.type
_entity_poly.pdbx_seq_one_letter_code
_entity_poly.pdbx_strand_id
1 'polypeptide(L)'
;MKKLLNITALFLLFTLTIHAQGDKGEKIKALKAAFITQQLNLSSAEAEKFWPIYNSFQERKYALKLREREEIKSKIKNNISTMNDEEANAILEKMIFFRNEETKLDNEL
;
A
#
# COMPACT_ATOMS: atom_id res chain seq x y z
N MET A 1 44.61 -12.07 -18.25
CA MET A 1 44.41 -11.07 -17.17
C MET A 1 43.45 -9.95 -17.58
N LYS A 2 43.75 -9.16 -18.63
CA LYS A 2 42.86 -8.06 -19.08
C LYS A 2 41.43 -8.49 -19.44
N LYS A 3 41.26 -9.66 -20.08
CA LYS A 3 39.93 -10.22 -20.38
C LYS A 3 39.14 -10.59 -19.12
N LEU A 4 39.82 -11.09 -18.08
CA LEU A 4 39.20 -11.42 -16.79
C LEU A 4 38.77 -10.14 -16.08
N LEU A 5 39.64 -9.11 -16.07
CA LEU A 5 39.36 -7.80 -15.50
C LEU A 5 38.15 -7.12 -16.17
N ASN A 6 38.04 -7.21 -17.50
CA ASN A 6 36.91 -6.65 -18.24
C ASN A 6 35.59 -7.37 -17.92
N ILE A 7 35.63 -8.69 -17.72
CA ILE A 7 34.45 -9.47 -17.31
C ILE A 7 34.04 -9.10 -15.88
N THR A 8 34.99 -8.96 -14.95
CA THR A 8 34.71 -8.54 -13.57
C THR A 8 34.13 -7.12 -13.52
N ALA A 9 34.67 -6.20 -14.32
CA ALA A 9 34.15 -4.83 -14.44
C ALA A 9 32.73 -4.79 -15.01
N LEU A 10 32.44 -5.62 -16.01
CA LEU A 10 31.10 -5.75 -16.58
C LEU A 10 30.09 -6.32 -15.57
N PHE A 11 30.52 -7.29 -14.75
CA PHE A 11 29.70 -7.87 -13.69
C PHE A 11 29.37 -6.84 -12.59
N LEU A 12 30.35 -6.01 -12.20
CA LEU A 12 30.19 -4.92 -11.24
C LEU A 12 29.24 -3.81 -11.74
N LEU A 13 29.25 -3.51 -13.04
CA LEU A 13 28.30 -2.56 -13.63
C LEU A 13 26.87 -3.14 -13.68
N PHE A 14 26.74 -4.45 -13.81
CA PHE A 14 25.44 -5.11 -13.83
C PHE A 14 24.75 -5.08 -12.46
N THR A 15 25.49 -5.24 -11.34
CA THR A 15 24.91 -5.19 -9.98
C THR A 15 24.33 -3.82 -9.61
N LEU A 16 24.82 -2.73 -10.21
CA LEU A 16 24.27 -1.38 -10.02
C LEU A 16 22.85 -1.23 -10.61
N THR A 17 22.49 -2.00 -11.64
CA THR A 17 21.16 -1.92 -12.28
C THR A 17 20.07 -2.68 -11.53
N ILE A 18 20.43 -3.63 -10.65
CA ILE A 18 19.48 -4.47 -9.90
C ILE A 18 18.77 -3.67 -8.79
N HIS A 19 19.39 -2.60 -8.29
CA HIS A 19 18.88 -1.77 -7.19
C HIS A 19 17.81 -0.74 -7.60
N ALA A 20 17.44 -0.67 -8.89
CA ALA A 20 16.47 0.29 -9.40
C ALA A 20 15.00 -0.09 -9.13
N GLN A 21 14.71 -1.35 -8.79
CA GLN A 21 13.37 -1.83 -8.43
C GLN A 21 13.13 -1.76 -6.91
N GLY A 22 13.52 -0.65 -6.28
CA GLY A 22 13.32 -0.44 -4.85
C GLY A 22 11.84 -0.49 -4.47
N ASP A 23 11.57 -1.04 -3.28
CA ASP A 23 10.23 -1.13 -2.71
C ASP A 23 9.66 0.28 -2.47
N LYS A 24 8.90 0.78 -3.45
CA LYS A 24 8.23 2.08 -3.40
C LYS A 24 7.32 2.19 -2.18
N GLY A 25 6.78 1.06 -1.70
CA GLY A 25 5.92 1.01 -0.52
C GLY A 25 6.68 1.39 0.74
N GLU A 26 7.82 0.74 0.99
CA GLU A 26 8.68 1.01 2.16
C GLU A 26 9.21 2.44 2.16
N LYS A 27 9.62 2.97 0.99
CA LYS A 27 10.03 4.38 0.89
C LYS A 27 8.89 5.33 1.27
N ILE A 28 7.66 5.07 0.83
CA ILE A 28 6.50 5.89 1.18
C ILE A 28 6.17 5.78 2.67
N LYS A 29 6.25 4.58 3.25
CA LYS A 29 6.04 4.38 4.70
C LYS A 29 7.06 5.17 5.52
N ALA A 30 8.34 5.10 5.17
CA ALA A 30 9.39 5.86 5.85
C ALA A 30 9.18 7.38 5.76
N LEU A 31 8.83 7.89 4.58
CA LEU A 31 8.52 9.31 4.39
C LEU A 31 7.30 9.76 5.19
N LYS A 32 6.23 8.95 5.22
CA LYS A 32 5.06 9.21 6.07
C LYS A 32 5.44 9.21 7.54
N ALA A 33 6.27 8.26 7.97
CA ALA A 33 6.68 8.15 9.36
C ALA A 33 7.44 9.41 9.80
N ALA A 34 8.43 9.83 9.01
CA ALA A 34 9.19 11.06 9.25
C ALA A 34 8.29 12.31 9.27
N PHE A 35 7.36 12.43 8.32
CA PHE A 35 6.42 13.55 8.26
C PHE A 35 5.53 13.63 9.51
N ILE A 36 4.93 12.49 9.92
CA ILE A 36 4.06 12.44 11.10
C ILE A 36 4.84 12.76 12.37
N THR A 37 6.03 12.20 12.56
CA THR A 37 6.90 12.53 13.71
C THR A 37 7.24 14.03 13.75
N GLN A 38 7.56 14.62 12.60
CA GLN A 38 7.90 16.04 12.51
C GLN A 38 6.71 16.94 12.84
N GLN A 39 5.51 16.61 12.34
CA GLN A 39 4.32 17.45 12.53
C GLN A 39 3.69 17.31 13.91
N LEU A 40 3.70 16.11 14.48
CA LEU A 40 3.11 15.85 15.79
C LEU A 40 4.06 16.19 16.95
N ASN A 41 5.35 16.33 16.69
CA ASN A 41 6.38 16.64 17.70
C ASN A 41 6.28 15.75 18.96
N LEU A 42 6.08 14.45 18.74
CA LEU A 42 5.88 13.47 19.82
C LEU A 42 7.15 13.33 20.66
N SER A 43 7.00 13.27 21.98
CA SER A 43 8.07 12.81 22.88
C SER A 43 8.36 11.32 22.65
N SER A 44 9.51 10.83 23.10
CA SER A 44 9.86 9.41 22.96
C SER A 44 8.80 8.48 23.59
N ALA A 45 8.23 8.86 24.73
CA ALA A 45 7.20 8.08 25.42
C ALA A 45 5.85 8.09 24.69
N GLU A 46 5.51 9.17 24.00
CA GLU A 46 4.29 9.24 23.17
C GLU A 46 4.48 8.47 21.86
N ALA A 47 5.66 8.59 21.23
CA ALA A 47 5.99 7.85 20.01
C ALA A 47 5.92 6.33 20.23
N GLU A 48 6.42 5.84 21.37
CA GLU A 48 6.36 4.41 21.74
C GLU A 48 4.92 3.88 21.82
N LYS A 49 3.97 4.71 22.24
CA LYS A 49 2.54 4.36 22.30
C LYS A 49 1.81 4.60 20.98
N PHE A 50 2.17 5.64 20.25
CA PHE A 50 1.51 6.08 19.01
C PHE A 50 1.75 5.11 17.85
N TRP A 51 3.01 4.73 17.61
CA TRP A 51 3.38 3.95 16.42
C TRP A 51 2.67 2.59 16.32
N PRO A 52 2.55 1.79 17.40
CA PRO A 52 1.81 0.54 17.35
C PRO A 52 0.33 0.71 16.94
N ILE A 53 -0.34 1.74 17.47
CA ILE A 53 -1.75 2.02 17.17
C ILE A 53 -1.91 2.47 15.72
N TYR A 54 -1.09 3.45 15.30
CA TYR A 54 -1.12 3.97 13.93
C TYR A 54 -0.85 2.86 12.91
N ASN A 55 0.19 2.05 13.13
CA ASN A 55 0.56 0.98 12.20
C ASN A 55 -0.54 -0.08 12.10
N SER A 56 -1.13 -0.51 13.23
CA SER A 56 -2.24 -1.47 13.23
C SER A 56 -3.44 -0.94 12.45
N PHE A 57 -3.81 0.33 12.66
CA PHE A 57 -4.89 0.95 11.91
C PHE A 57 -4.59 1.07 10.41
N GLN A 58 -3.37 1.49 10.04
CA GLN A 58 -2.97 1.57 8.64
C GLN A 58 -2.97 0.20 7.95
N GLU A 59 -2.54 -0.86 8.62
CA GLU A 59 -2.59 -2.23 8.09
C GLU A 59 -4.03 -2.66 7.82
N ARG A 60 -4.95 -2.42 8.77
CA ARG A 60 -6.37 -2.72 8.61
C ARG A 60 -7.00 -1.92 7.45
N LYS A 61 -6.69 -0.62 7.36
CA LYS A 61 -7.17 0.25 6.28
C LYS A 61 -6.64 -0.18 4.91
N TYR A 62 -5.38 -0.59 4.85
CA TYR A 62 -4.77 -1.13 3.64
C TYR A 62 -5.41 -2.45 3.21
N ALA A 63 -5.60 -3.39 4.13
CA ALA A 63 -6.25 -4.67 3.87
C ALA A 63 -7.69 -4.48 3.36
N LEU A 64 -8.45 -3.54 3.94
CA LEU A 64 -9.80 -3.21 3.48
C LEU A 64 -9.79 -2.68 2.04
N LYS A 65 -8.86 -1.77 1.70
CA LYS A 65 -8.71 -1.23 0.35
C LYS A 65 -8.28 -2.27 -0.68
N LEU A 66 -7.43 -3.22 -0.30
CA LEU A 66 -7.06 -4.34 -1.17
C LEU A 66 -8.28 -5.20 -1.51
N ARG A 67 -9.06 -5.59 -0.49
CA ARG A 67 -10.29 -6.37 -0.70
C ARG A 67 -11.31 -5.62 -1.57
N GLU A 68 -11.53 -4.33 -1.30
CA GLU A 68 -12.41 -3.49 -2.13
C GLU A 68 -11.95 -3.47 -3.60
N ARG A 69 -10.63 -3.33 -3.83
CA ARG A 69 -10.07 -3.31 -5.19
C ARG A 69 -10.31 -4.63 -5.92
N GLU A 70 -10.12 -5.76 -5.25
CA GLU A 70 -10.30 -7.09 -5.83
C GLU A 70 -11.78 -7.38 -6.10
N GLU A 71 -12.65 -7.08 -5.13
CA GLU A 71 -14.07 -7.44 -5.19
C GLU A 71 -14.92 -6.51 -6.05
N ILE A 72 -14.52 -5.24 -6.19
CA ILE A 72 -15.29 -4.23 -6.93
C ILE A 72 -14.51 -3.76 -8.16
N LYS A 73 -13.35 -3.11 -7.95
CA LYS A 73 -12.68 -2.38 -9.05
C LYS A 73 -12.21 -3.31 -10.17
N SER A 74 -11.73 -4.51 -9.82
CA SER A 74 -11.35 -5.53 -10.80
C SER A 74 -12.56 -6.01 -11.62
N LYS A 75 -13.69 -6.28 -10.95
CA LYS A 75 -14.92 -6.74 -11.61
C LYS A 75 -15.50 -5.71 -12.56
N ILE A 76 -15.57 -4.45 -12.13
CA ILE A 76 -16.02 -3.35 -12.98
C ILE A 76 -15.09 -3.21 -14.18
N LYS A 77 -13.78 -3.09 -13.96
CA LYS A 77 -12.82 -2.87 -15.04
C LYS A 77 -12.90 -3.94 -16.13
N ASN A 78 -13.11 -5.20 -15.74
CA ASN A 78 -13.09 -6.32 -16.68
C ASN A 78 -14.43 -6.55 -17.36
N ASN A 79 -15.56 -6.23 -16.71
CA ASN A 79 -16.88 -6.68 -17.15
C ASN A 79 -17.91 -5.56 -17.36
N ILE A 80 -17.54 -4.27 -17.27
CA ILE A 80 -18.50 -3.15 -17.33
C ILE A 80 -19.37 -3.14 -18.59
N SER A 81 -18.84 -3.57 -19.73
CA SER A 81 -19.57 -3.56 -21.02
C SER A 81 -20.55 -4.73 -21.18
N THR A 82 -20.48 -5.75 -20.32
CA THR A 82 -21.30 -6.96 -20.40
C THR A 82 -22.10 -7.21 -19.12
N MET A 83 -22.04 -6.28 -18.17
CA MET A 83 -22.68 -6.40 -16.87
C MET A 83 -24.19 -6.23 -17.00
N ASN A 84 -24.95 -7.14 -16.41
CA ASN A 84 -26.41 -6.99 -16.31
C ASN A 84 -26.80 -6.22 -15.03
N ASP A 85 -28.07 -5.83 -14.93
CA ASP A 85 -28.55 -5.01 -13.82
C ASP A 85 -28.43 -5.72 -12.45
N GLU A 86 -28.60 -7.04 -12.39
CA GLU A 86 -28.44 -7.81 -11.15
C GLU A 86 -26.99 -7.79 -10.65
N GLU A 87 -26.03 -8.02 -11.55
CA GLU A 87 -24.60 -7.94 -11.25
C GLU A 87 -24.17 -6.52 -10.83
N ALA A 88 -24.71 -5.50 -11.50
CA ALA A 88 -24.47 -4.11 -11.16
C ALA A 88 -24.98 -3.77 -9.75
N ASN A 89 -26.20 -4.21 -9.42
CA ASN A 89 -26.78 -4.01 -8.08
C ASN A 89 -25.96 -4.72 -6.99
N ALA A 90 -25.53 -5.96 -7.24
CA ALA A 90 -24.67 -6.68 -6.30
C ALA A 90 -23.32 -5.96 -6.06
N ILE A 91 -22.76 -5.31 -7.07
CA ILE A 91 -21.54 -4.50 -6.92
C ILE A 91 -21.83 -3.22 -6.11
N LEU A 92 -22.97 -2.56 -6.32
CA LEU A 92 -23.38 -1.39 -5.54
C LEU A 92 -23.56 -1.73 -4.05
N GLU A 93 -24.18 -2.86 -3.74
CA GLU A 93 -24.30 -3.34 -2.36
C GLU A 93 -22.93 -3.55 -1.72
N LYS A 94 -21.98 -4.15 -2.46
CA LYS A 94 -20.59 -4.28 -2.00
C LYS A 94 -19.93 -2.92 -1.78
N MET A 95 -20.13 -1.94 -2.66
CA MET A 95 -19.59 -0.59 -2.46
C MET A 95 -20.09 0.04 -1.17
N ILE A 96 -21.38 -0.10 -0.88
CA ILE A 96 -21.99 0.37 0.38
C ILE A 96 -21.38 -0.37 1.57
N PHE A 97 -21.23 -1.69 1.48
CA PHE A 97 -20.59 -2.50 2.51
C PHE A 97 -19.18 -2.00 2.83
N PHE A 98 -18.30 -1.86 1.82
CA PHE A 98 -16.92 -1.40 2.04
C PHE A 98 -16.86 0.04 2.60
N ARG A 99 -17.75 0.93 2.16
CA ARG A 99 -17.87 2.28 2.71
C ARG A 99 -18.26 2.27 4.20
N ASN A 100 -19.20 1.41 4.56
CA ASN A 100 -19.62 1.25 5.95
C ASN A 100 -18.48 0.67 6.80
N GLU A 101 -17.75 -0.31 6.29
CA GLU A 101 -16.58 -0.86 7.00
C GLU A 101 -15.44 0.17 7.15
N GLU A 102 -15.18 1.00 6.13
CA GLU A 102 -14.21 2.11 6.26
C GLU A 102 -14.67 3.12 7.31
N THR A 103 -15.97 3.45 7.33
CA THR A 103 -16.54 4.36 8.33
C THR A 103 -16.43 3.81 9.75
N LYS A 104 -16.70 2.51 9.95
CA LYS A 104 -16.51 1.86 11.25
C LYS A 104 -15.04 1.93 11.67
N LEU A 105 -14.13 1.56 10.77
CA LEU A 105 -12.70 1.57 11.04
C LEU A 105 -12.21 2.99 11.44
N ASP A 106 -12.66 4.02 10.73
CA ASP A 106 -12.28 5.41 11.00
C ASP A 106 -12.85 5.92 12.35
N ASN A 107 -13.91 5.30 12.89
CA ASN A 107 -14.49 5.63 14.19
C ASN A 107 -13.91 4.81 15.36
N GLU A 108 -13.01 3.86 15.11
CA GLU A 108 -12.39 3.05 16.16
C GLU A 108 -11.16 3.70 16.82
N LEU A 109 -10.70 4.85 16.29
CA LEU A 109 -9.62 5.67 16.82
C LEU A 109 -10.13 7.05 17.25
#